data_AF-A0A3N8R598-F1
#
_entry.id   AF-A0A3N8R598-F1
#
_cell.length_a   1.000
_cell.length_b   1.000
_cell.length_c   1.000
_cell.angle_alpha   90.00
_cell.angle_beta   90.00
_cell.angle_gamma   90.00
#
_symmetry.space_group_name_H-M   'P 1'
#
loop_
_entity.id
_entity.type
_entity.pdbx_description
1 polymer ?
#
loop_
_entity_poly.entity_id
_entity_poly.type
_entity_poly.pdbx_seq_one_letter_code
_entity_poly.pdbx_strand_id
1 'polypeptide(L)'
;MSDATRPLISAAIGAVRVGKSRPLAGTPHASAIDKQPAGVRLWLGTLGFAGDEQADARHHGGPDKAVHHYAHDHYAWWSEQIGARDVLAQPGAFGENLSTHGVTERDVCLGDAFTLGGAVLQVSQSRQPCWKLNARFDHPRMAALVQQSGRTGWYYRVLQEGWVESGDVLTLHERRYPQWPLATVLDVLYRRTLDMAALDALCEVPNLPPGWRTMLERRRTERQVEDWTKRLEGR
;
A
#
# COMPACT_ATOMS: atom_id res chain seq x y z
N MET A 1 1.91 -25.39 -20.18
CA MET A 1 0.69 -24.81 -20.79
C MET A 1 0.76 -23.31 -20.62
N SER A 2 0.86 -22.58 -21.75
CA SER A 2 0.81 -21.13 -21.93
C SER A 2 1.69 -20.28 -21.00
N ASP A 3 2.89 -19.96 -21.49
CA ASP A 3 3.64 -18.76 -21.11
C ASP A 3 2.83 -17.53 -21.54
N ALA A 4 1.84 -17.17 -20.73
CA ALA A 4 1.06 -15.96 -20.93
C ALA A 4 1.96 -14.80 -20.50
N THR A 5 2.61 -14.16 -21.49
CA THR A 5 3.31 -12.88 -21.38
C THR A 5 2.42 -11.88 -20.65
N ARG A 6 2.55 -11.83 -19.33
CA ARG A 6 1.91 -10.83 -18.49
C ARG A 6 2.48 -9.46 -18.84
N PRO A 7 1.68 -8.39 -18.70
CA PRO A 7 2.09 -7.08 -19.15
C PRO A 7 3.42 -6.68 -18.55
N LEU A 8 4.29 -6.14 -19.41
CA LEU A 8 5.42 -5.32 -18.99
C LEU A 8 4.82 -4.13 -18.24
N ILE A 9 4.91 -4.15 -16.91
CA ILE A 9 4.51 -2.98 -16.13
C ILE A 9 5.65 -1.97 -16.25
N SER A 10 5.29 -0.80 -16.77
CA SER A 10 6.17 0.36 -16.89
C SER A 10 5.31 1.60 -16.63
N ALA A 11 5.59 2.32 -15.55
CA ALA A 11 4.81 3.48 -15.15
C ALA A 11 5.71 4.58 -14.57
N ALA A 12 5.68 5.76 -15.18
CA ALA A 12 6.39 6.93 -14.66
C ALA A 12 5.75 7.43 -13.37
N ILE A 13 6.57 7.80 -12.38
CA ILE A 13 6.11 8.46 -11.16
C ILE A 13 6.07 9.98 -11.37
N GLY A 14 4.99 10.63 -10.94
CA GLY A 14 4.87 12.09 -11.08
C GLY A 14 5.76 12.85 -10.09
N ALA A 15 5.79 12.45 -8.83
CA ALA A 15 6.71 12.98 -7.82
C ALA A 15 6.82 11.99 -6.66
N VAL A 16 8.00 11.91 -6.04
CA VAL A 16 8.16 11.26 -4.75
C VAL A 16 7.53 12.15 -3.69
N ARG A 17 6.75 11.57 -2.78
CA ARG A 17 6.09 12.30 -1.69
C ARG A 17 6.65 11.88 -0.34
N VAL A 18 6.94 12.86 0.51
CA VAL A 18 7.43 12.67 1.87
C VAL A 18 6.69 13.56 2.84
N GLY A 19 6.56 13.15 4.09
CA GLY A 19 5.85 13.91 5.11
C GLY A 19 6.47 13.76 6.49
N LYS A 20 6.29 14.80 7.31
CA LYS A 20 6.63 14.75 8.74
C LYS A 20 5.38 14.50 9.56
N SER A 21 5.56 13.92 10.74
CA SER A 21 4.49 13.75 11.70
C SER A 21 3.95 15.12 12.14
N ARG A 22 2.65 15.33 11.96
CA ARG A 22 1.93 16.55 12.38
C ARG A 22 0.65 16.17 13.12
N PRO A 23 0.09 17.04 13.99
CA PRO A 23 -1.22 16.82 14.59
C PRO A 23 -2.27 16.51 13.53
N LEU A 24 -3.02 15.43 13.72
CA LEU A 24 -4.11 15.05 12.84
C LEU A 24 -5.40 15.74 13.30
N ALA A 25 -5.91 16.64 12.46
CA ALA A 25 -7.07 17.47 12.76
C ALA A 25 -8.26 16.66 13.30
N GLY A 26 -8.91 17.18 14.35
CA GLY A 26 -10.05 16.53 15.00
C GLY A 26 -9.69 15.34 15.89
N THR A 27 -8.41 15.10 16.20
CA THR A 27 -7.96 13.94 16.98
C THR A 27 -6.81 14.31 17.94
N PRO A 28 -6.57 13.56 19.03
CA PRO A 28 -5.40 13.76 19.90
C PRO A 28 -4.11 13.13 19.35
N HIS A 29 -4.12 12.63 18.11
CA HIS A 29 -3.02 11.86 17.53
C HIS A 29 -2.24 12.66 16.50
N ALA A 30 -0.98 12.25 16.26
CA ALA A 30 -0.17 12.76 15.16
C ALA A 30 -0.09 11.74 14.00
N SER A 31 0.17 12.24 12.80
CA SER A 31 0.29 11.43 11.58
C SER A 31 1.17 12.10 10.54
N ALA A 32 1.92 11.31 9.79
CA ALA A 32 2.68 11.74 8.60
C ALA A 32 1.92 11.37 7.30
N ILE A 33 0.59 11.24 7.38
CA ILE A 33 -0.25 10.87 6.23
C ILE A 33 -0.31 11.99 5.18
N ASP A 34 -0.08 13.23 5.57
CA ASP A 34 -0.11 14.38 4.66
C ASP A 34 1.26 14.61 4.01
N LYS A 35 1.63 13.72 3.10
CA LYS A 35 2.90 13.78 2.38
C LYS A 35 2.84 14.79 1.23
N GLN A 36 3.89 15.58 1.10
CA GLN A 36 4.04 16.62 0.09
C GLN A 36 5.03 16.18 -0.98
N PRO A 37 4.88 16.63 -2.24
CA PRO A 37 5.83 16.29 -3.30
C PRO A 37 7.22 16.86 -2.97
N ALA A 38 8.23 16.00 -3.05
CA ALA A 38 9.63 16.38 -3.00
C ALA A 38 10.01 17.00 -4.35
N GLY A 39 10.49 18.25 -4.32
CA GLY A 39 11.01 18.95 -5.51
C GLY A 39 12.47 18.60 -5.85
N VAL A 40 13.00 17.53 -5.26
CA VAL A 40 14.40 17.10 -5.40
C VAL A 40 14.48 15.58 -5.45
N ARG A 41 15.56 15.04 -6.03
CA ARG A 41 15.89 13.62 -5.91
C ARG A 41 16.11 13.23 -4.44
N LEU A 42 15.66 12.05 -4.05
CA LEU A 42 15.77 11.55 -2.68
C LEU A 42 16.48 10.21 -2.64
N TRP A 43 17.22 9.97 -1.56
CA TRP A 43 17.76 8.65 -1.25
C TRP A 43 16.64 7.76 -0.73
N LEU A 44 16.46 6.59 -1.33
CA LEU A 44 15.57 5.56 -0.86
C LEU A 44 16.37 4.50 -0.12
N GLY A 45 16.31 4.54 1.21
CA GLY A 45 16.95 3.56 2.09
C GLY A 45 15.99 2.45 2.51
N THR A 46 16.53 1.46 3.23
CA THR A 46 15.80 0.27 3.71
C THR A 46 14.52 0.60 4.49
N LEU A 47 14.46 1.76 5.16
CA LEU A 47 13.30 2.19 5.96
C LEU A 47 12.38 3.19 5.25
N GLY A 48 12.72 3.63 4.04
CA GLY A 48 11.94 4.59 3.25
C GLY A 48 12.77 5.74 2.68
N PHE A 49 12.08 6.72 2.11
CA PHE A 49 12.70 7.91 1.55
C PHE A 49 13.30 8.82 2.62
N ALA A 50 14.48 9.38 2.35
CA ALA A 50 15.09 10.37 3.21
C ALA A 50 14.14 11.57 3.44
N GLY A 51 13.90 11.88 4.71
CA GLY A 51 12.99 12.96 5.12
C GLY A 51 11.52 12.55 5.25
N ASP A 52 11.16 11.30 4.93
CA ASP A 52 9.84 10.74 5.21
C ASP A 52 9.77 10.16 6.64
N GLU A 53 8.74 10.52 7.38
CA GLU A 53 8.51 10.01 8.74
C GLU A 53 7.35 9.03 8.78
N GLN A 54 7.45 8.07 9.69
CA GLN A 54 6.37 7.15 10.04
C GLN A 54 6.04 7.38 11.52
N ALA A 55 4.94 8.09 11.78
CA ALA A 55 4.54 8.48 13.14
C ALA A 55 4.37 7.29 14.12
N ASP A 56 4.17 6.08 13.59
CA ASP A 56 4.17 4.83 14.33
C ASP A 56 4.90 3.77 13.51
N ALA A 57 6.20 3.62 13.77
CA ALA A 57 7.05 2.66 13.07
C ALA A 57 6.64 1.20 13.33
N ARG A 58 5.94 0.89 14.43
CA ARG A 58 5.53 -0.49 14.76
C ARG A 58 4.35 -0.94 13.89
N HIS A 59 3.37 -0.07 13.65
CA HIS A 59 2.16 -0.44 12.91
C HIS A 59 2.13 0.08 11.47
N HIS A 60 2.75 1.22 11.21
CA HIS A 60 2.69 1.93 9.93
C HIS A 60 4.05 2.06 9.26
N GLY A 61 5.05 1.32 9.74
CA GLY A 61 6.41 1.42 9.30
C GLY A 61 7.19 0.12 9.28
N GLY A 62 8.51 0.28 9.21
CA GLY A 62 9.46 -0.82 9.12
C GLY A 62 9.84 -1.20 7.68
N PRO A 63 10.79 -2.12 7.52
CA PRO A 63 11.36 -2.46 6.21
C PRO A 63 10.33 -3.01 5.22
N ASP A 64 9.29 -3.69 5.70
CA ASP A 64 8.18 -4.19 4.87
C ASP A 64 7.19 -3.10 4.42
N LYS A 65 7.31 -1.87 4.94
CA LYS A 65 6.40 -0.76 4.63
C LYS A 65 7.17 0.52 4.27
N ALA A 66 8.37 0.35 3.74
CA ALA A 66 9.29 1.45 3.42
C ALA A 66 8.69 2.45 2.43
N VAL A 67 7.93 1.97 1.44
CA VAL A 67 7.31 2.81 0.40
C VAL A 67 5.85 2.44 0.22
N HIS A 68 4.95 3.41 0.36
CA HIS A 68 3.52 3.26 0.06
C HIS A 68 3.22 3.71 -1.38
N HIS A 69 2.50 2.88 -2.13
CA HIS A 69 2.04 3.16 -3.48
C HIS A 69 0.52 3.22 -3.52
N TYR A 70 -0.03 4.24 -4.18
CA TYR A 70 -1.45 4.30 -4.48
C TYR A 70 -1.71 4.63 -5.96
N ALA A 71 -2.55 3.81 -6.61
CA ALA A 71 -2.90 4.02 -8.01
C ALA A 71 -3.73 5.29 -8.16
N HIS A 72 -3.28 6.21 -9.02
CA HIS A 72 -3.99 7.47 -9.25
C HIS A 72 -5.34 7.24 -9.94
N ASP A 73 -5.47 6.15 -10.69
CA ASP A 73 -6.69 5.71 -11.37
C ASP A 73 -7.91 5.64 -10.44
N HIS A 74 -7.69 5.45 -9.14
CA HIS A 74 -8.76 5.37 -8.14
C HIS A 74 -9.30 6.74 -7.71
N TYR A 75 -8.60 7.85 -7.95
CA TYR A 75 -8.98 9.18 -7.45
C TYR A 75 -10.31 9.66 -7.99
N ALA A 76 -10.55 9.50 -9.31
CA ALA A 76 -11.82 9.87 -9.93
C ALA A 76 -12.98 9.09 -9.31
N TRP A 77 -12.79 7.78 -9.12
CA TRP A 77 -13.79 6.93 -8.48
C TRP A 77 -14.09 7.39 -7.05
N TRP A 78 -13.08 7.79 -6.26
CA TRP A 78 -13.32 8.32 -4.92
C TRP A 78 -14.12 9.62 -4.94
N SER A 79 -13.81 10.55 -5.84
CA SER A 79 -14.59 11.78 -5.99
C SER A 79 -16.06 11.49 -6.30
N GLU A 80 -16.36 10.46 -7.08
CA GLU A 80 -17.74 10.01 -7.33
C GLU A 80 -18.40 9.40 -6.08
N GLN A 81 -17.66 8.61 -5.28
CA GLN A 81 -18.22 7.91 -4.13
C GLN A 81 -18.46 8.79 -2.90
N ILE A 82 -17.57 9.73 -2.62
CA ILE A 82 -17.58 10.51 -1.36
C ILE A 82 -17.69 12.03 -1.58
N GLY A 83 -17.96 12.44 -2.82
CA GLY A 83 -17.99 13.83 -3.27
C GLY A 83 -16.61 14.42 -3.51
N ALA A 84 -16.57 15.55 -4.23
CA ALA A 84 -15.35 16.32 -4.41
C ALA A 84 -14.83 16.81 -3.05
N ARG A 85 -13.54 16.61 -2.80
CA ARG A 85 -12.84 17.03 -1.58
C ARG A 85 -11.45 17.53 -1.93
N ASP A 86 -10.98 18.57 -1.25
CA ASP A 86 -9.66 19.15 -1.50
C ASP A 86 -8.52 18.13 -1.35
N VAL A 87 -8.68 17.17 -0.43
CA VAL A 87 -7.71 16.10 -0.23
C VAL A 87 -7.53 15.21 -1.46
N LEU A 88 -8.53 15.12 -2.35
CA LEU A 88 -8.49 14.36 -3.61
C LEU A 88 -7.97 15.19 -4.80
N ALA A 89 -7.68 16.49 -4.62
CA ALA A 89 -7.28 17.36 -5.72
C ALA A 89 -5.88 17.03 -6.29
N GLN A 90 -5.06 16.29 -5.53
CA GLN A 90 -3.72 15.89 -5.93
C GLN A 90 -3.32 14.55 -5.32
N PRO A 91 -2.33 13.83 -5.89
CA PRO A 91 -1.79 12.64 -5.26
C PRO A 91 -1.24 12.94 -3.85
N GLY A 92 -1.23 11.94 -2.97
CA GLY A 92 -0.90 12.04 -1.55
C GLY A 92 -2.12 11.94 -0.62
N ALA A 93 -3.33 11.85 -1.16
CA ALA A 93 -4.57 11.76 -0.38
C ALA A 93 -4.58 10.55 0.56
N PHE A 94 -3.98 9.43 0.15
CA PHE A 94 -3.95 8.20 0.92
C PHE A 94 -2.64 8.02 1.69
N GLY A 95 -1.77 9.04 1.68
CA GLY A 95 -0.47 9.05 2.34
C GLY A 95 0.59 8.24 1.61
N GLU A 96 0.41 8.03 0.31
CA GLU A 96 1.36 7.38 -0.58
C GLU A 96 2.62 8.21 -0.82
N ASN A 97 3.74 7.51 -0.96
CA ASN A 97 5.00 8.08 -1.43
C ASN A 97 5.03 8.12 -2.96
N LEU A 98 4.47 7.09 -3.60
CA LEU A 98 4.43 6.93 -5.04
C LEU A 98 2.99 6.87 -5.54
N SER A 99 2.73 7.53 -6.65
CA SER A 99 1.46 7.47 -7.36
C SER A 99 1.72 7.38 -8.86
N THR A 100 1.01 6.45 -9.52
CA THR A 100 1.14 6.14 -10.95
C THR A 100 -0.22 5.95 -11.58
N HIS A 101 -0.28 6.05 -12.90
CA HIS A 101 -1.46 5.70 -13.70
C HIS A 101 -1.29 4.33 -14.37
N GLY A 102 -2.39 3.68 -14.72
CA GLY A 102 -2.40 2.47 -15.55
C GLY A 102 -1.92 1.19 -14.84
N VAL A 103 -1.69 1.26 -13.52
CA VAL A 103 -1.23 0.12 -12.71
C VAL A 103 -2.03 0.09 -11.41
N THR A 104 -2.74 -1.02 -11.19
CA THR A 104 -3.62 -1.20 -10.03
C THR A 104 -3.30 -2.51 -9.28
N GLU A 105 -4.04 -2.77 -8.21
CA GLU A 105 -3.96 -4.01 -7.45
C GLU A 105 -4.26 -5.27 -8.30
N ARG A 106 -4.92 -5.10 -9.46
CA ARG A 106 -5.17 -6.22 -10.39
C ARG A 106 -3.94 -6.62 -11.19
N ASP A 107 -3.03 -5.68 -11.40
CA ASP A 107 -1.88 -5.84 -12.29
C ASP A 107 -0.63 -6.25 -11.52
N VAL A 108 -0.51 -5.76 -10.29
CA VAL A 108 0.62 -6.01 -9.38
C VAL A 108 0.39 -7.28 -8.58
N CYS A 109 1.41 -8.12 -8.46
CA CYS A 109 1.41 -9.34 -7.66
C CYS A 109 2.25 -9.18 -6.40
N LEU A 110 1.87 -9.92 -5.35
CA LEU A 110 2.70 -10.07 -4.16
C LEU A 110 4.10 -10.57 -4.55
N GLY A 111 5.15 -9.97 -4.00
CA GLY A 111 6.54 -10.34 -4.28
C GLY A 111 7.10 -9.87 -5.62
N ASP A 112 6.31 -9.17 -6.45
CA ASP A 112 6.86 -8.51 -7.64
C ASP A 112 8.02 -7.58 -7.25
N ALA A 113 9.12 -7.65 -7.98
CA ALA A 113 10.24 -6.73 -7.84
C ALA A 113 10.22 -5.71 -8.99
N PHE A 114 10.47 -4.45 -8.67
CA PHE A 114 10.50 -3.34 -9.60
C PHE A 114 11.82 -2.58 -9.48
N THR A 115 12.34 -2.11 -10.62
CA THR A 115 13.38 -1.07 -10.63
C THR A 115 12.72 0.30 -10.63
N LEU A 116 13.31 1.26 -9.91
CA LEU A 116 12.91 2.66 -9.90
C LEU A 116 14.15 3.53 -9.64
N GLY A 117 14.58 4.30 -10.63
CA GLY A 117 15.85 5.03 -10.57
C GLY A 117 17.01 4.06 -10.28
N GLY A 118 17.78 4.35 -9.23
CA GLY A 118 18.87 3.48 -8.74
C GLY A 118 18.45 2.37 -7.78
N ALA A 119 17.17 2.28 -7.41
CA ALA A 119 16.65 1.37 -6.39
C ALA A 119 15.94 0.14 -6.96
N VAL A 120 15.88 -0.92 -6.16
CA VAL A 120 15.04 -2.11 -6.42
C VAL A 120 14.06 -2.28 -5.26
N LEU A 121 12.78 -2.30 -5.59
CA LEU A 121 11.66 -2.42 -4.68
C LEU A 121 11.01 -3.79 -4.82
N GLN A 122 10.47 -4.36 -3.75
CA GLN A 122 9.65 -5.57 -3.82
C GLN A 122 8.34 -5.40 -3.08
N VAL A 123 7.23 -5.78 -3.74
CA VAL A 123 5.89 -5.75 -3.15
C VAL A 123 5.84 -6.68 -1.96
N SER A 124 5.62 -6.11 -0.78
CA SER A 124 5.66 -6.83 0.50
C SER A 124 4.27 -7.23 0.97
N GLN A 125 3.28 -6.35 0.80
CA GLN A 125 1.91 -6.54 1.23
C GLN A 125 0.98 -5.47 0.65
N SER A 126 -0.32 -5.78 0.56
CA SER A 126 -1.34 -4.75 0.36
C SER A 126 -1.42 -3.83 1.59
N ARG A 127 -1.85 -2.59 1.37
CA ARG A 127 -2.02 -1.65 2.48
C ARG A 127 -3.33 -1.94 3.21
N GLN A 128 -3.27 -2.08 4.53
CA GLN A 128 -4.48 -2.20 5.34
C GLN A 128 -4.95 -0.78 5.75
N PRO A 129 -6.17 -0.36 5.38
CA PRO A 129 -6.67 0.95 5.77
C PRO A 129 -6.85 1.05 7.29
N CYS A 130 -6.66 2.26 7.81
CA CYS A 130 -6.84 2.58 9.23
C CYS A 130 -7.65 3.86 9.41
N TRP A 131 -8.19 4.03 10.61
CA TRP A 131 -9.09 5.12 11.01
C TRP A 131 -8.53 6.53 10.77
N LYS A 132 -7.21 6.71 10.65
CA LYS A 132 -6.60 8.01 10.28
C LYS A 132 -7.09 8.54 8.93
N LEU A 133 -7.55 7.66 8.02
CA LEU A 133 -8.23 8.08 6.80
C LEU A 133 -9.56 8.76 7.09
N ASN A 134 -10.30 8.31 8.11
CA ASN A 134 -11.59 8.91 8.44
C ASN A 134 -11.43 10.38 8.81
N ALA A 135 -10.41 10.68 9.63
CA ALA A 135 -10.06 12.05 10.00
C ALA A 135 -9.50 12.84 8.82
N ARG A 136 -8.57 12.28 8.04
CA ARG A 136 -7.96 12.98 6.88
C ARG A 136 -8.98 13.38 5.82
N PHE A 137 -9.94 12.51 5.54
CA PHE A 137 -10.96 12.76 4.55
C PHE A 137 -12.17 13.49 5.12
N ASP A 138 -12.25 13.73 6.42
CA ASP A 138 -13.47 14.17 7.12
C ASP A 138 -14.69 13.32 6.70
N HIS A 139 -14.52 12.00 6.78
CA HIS A 139 -15.54 11.03 6.41
C HIS A 139 -15.49 9.82 7.35
N PRO A 140 -16.50 9.59 8.22
CA PRO A 140 -16.41 8.67 9.35
C PRO A 140 -16.19 7.20 8.97
N ARG A 141 -16.50 6.81 7.73
CA ARG A 141 -16.36 5.43 7.23
C ARG A 141 -15.28 5.26 6.16
N MET A 142 -14.39 6.24 5.97
CA MET A 142 -13.44 6.22 4.86
C MET A 142 -12.55 4.96 4.84
N ALA A 143 -12.00 4.56 5.99
CA ALA A 143 -11.18 3.37 6.12
C ALA A 143 -11.94 2.09 5.75
N ALA A 144 -13.20 1.99 6.15
CA ALA A 144 -14.06 0.85 5.82
C ALA A 144 -14.38 0.82 4.31
N LEU A 145 -14.69 1.96 3.70
CA LEU A 145 -14.92 2.06 2.26
C LEU A 145 -13.68 1.64 1.45
N VAL A 146 -12.48 2.08 1.86
CA VAL A 146 -11.22 1.69 1.22
C VAL A 146 -11.00 0.18 1.31
N GLN A 147 -11.33 -0.42 2.45
CA GLN A 147 -11.21 -1.87 2.62
C GLN A 147 -12.19 -2.63 1.72
N GLN A 148 -13.46 -2.21 1.71
CA GLN A 148 -14.53 -2.87 0.96
C GLN A 148 -14.31 -2.77 -0.55
N SER A 149 -13.84 -1.62 -1.04
CA SER A 149 -13.60 -1.39 -2.45
C SER A 149 -12.39 -2.14 -3.00
N GLY A 150 -11.46 -2.57 -2.13
CA GLY A 150 -10.18 -3.17 -2.51
C GLY A 150 -9.18 -2.19 -3.14
N ARG A 151 -9.48 -0.88 -3.13
CA ARG A 151 -8.60 0.18 -3.67
C ARG A 151 -7.70 0.68 -2.55
N THR A 152 -6.84 -0.19 -2.08
CA THR A 152 -6.09 0.06 -0.85
C THR A 152 -4.73 0.69 -1.08
N GLY A 153 -4.16 0.54 -2.28
CA GLY A 153 -2.71 0.68 -2.47
C GLY A 153 -1.95 -0.47 -1.83
N TRP A 154 -0.62 -0.39 -1.89
CA TRP A 154 0.28 -1.45 -1.43
C TRP A 154 1.62 -0.89 -0.96
N TYR A 155 2.40 -1.76 -0.31
CA TYR A 155 3.72 -1.42 0.19
C TYR A 155 4.81 -2.16 -0.56
N TYR A 156 5.97 -1.51 -0.60
CA TYR A 156 7.23 -2.13 -0.96
C TYR A 156 8.18 -2.19 0.24
N ARG A 157 9.00 -3.24 0.25
CA ARG A 157 10.31 -3.26 0.89
C ARG A 157 11.38 -2.87 -0.12
N VAL A 158 12.52 -2.37 0.36
CA VAL A 158 13.66 -2.02 -0.49
C VAL A 158 14.65 -3.18 -0.50
N LEU A 159 14.93 -3.74 -1.68
CA LEU A 159 15.94 -4.79 -1.88
C LEU A 159 17.31 -4.20 -2.20
N GLN A 160 17.33 -3.07 -2.92
CA GLN A 160 18.52 -2.29 -3.21
C GLN A 160 18.22 -0.82 -3.00
N GLU A 161 19.00 -0.17 -2.14
CA GLU A 161 18.93 1.27 -1.91
C GLU A 161 19.43 2.06 -3.11
N GLY A 162 18.90 3.26 -3.31
CA GLY A 162 19.33 4.10 -4.44
C GLY A 162 18.67 5.47 -4.48
N TRP A 163 19.14 6.29 -5.41
CA TRP A 163 18.52 7.59 -5.71
C TRP A 163 17.29 7.41 -6.58
N VAL A 164 16.23 8.15 -6.25
CA VAL A 164 14.98 8.21 -7.00
C VAL A 164 14.55 9.67 -7.17
N GLU A 165 14.03 10.01 -8.34
CA GLU A 165 13.52 11.34 -8.66
C GLU A 165 12.18 11.34 -9.38
N SER A 166 11.57 12.52 -9.50
CA SER A 166 10.36 12.70 -10.31
C SER A 166 10.62 12.32 -11.77
N GLY A 167 9.68 11.63 -12.40
CA GLY A 167 9.82 11.14 -13.78
C GLY A 167 10.50 9.78 -13.91
N ASP A 168 11.10 9.23 -12.84
CA ASP A 168 11.61 7.86 -12.86
C ASP A 168 10.49 6.86 -13.20
N VAL A 169 10.87 5.81 -13.94
CA VAL A 169 9.92 4.81 -14.43
C VAL A 169 10.00 3.56 -13.56
N LEU A 170 8.89 3.25 -12.89
CA LEU A 170 8.71 1.99 -12.18
C LEU A 170 8.53 0.87 -13.20
N THR A 171 9.51 -0.03 -13.28
CA THR A 171 9.53 -1.12 -14.28
C THR A 171 9.57 -2.48 -13.59
N LEU A 172 8.66 -3.39 -13.97
CA LEU A 172 8.66 -4.75 -13.43
C LEU A 172 9.96 -5.46 -13.83
N HIS A 173 10.71 -5.88 -12.82
CA HIS A 173 11.98 -6.58 -12.96
C HIS A 173 11.81 -8.09 -12.80
N GLU A 174 11.02 -8.51 -11.81
CA GLU A 174 10.83 -9.92 -11.51
C GLU A 174 9.41 -10.18 -10.98
N ARG A 175 8.80 -11.30 -11.38
CA ARG A 175 7.50 -11.77 -10.86
C ARG A 175 7.58 -13.23 -10.44
N ARG A 176 7.58 -13.45 -9.13
CA ARG A 176 7.67 -14.81 -8.55
C ARG A 176 6.33 -15.49 -8.32
N TYR A 177 5.31 -14.72 -7.98
CA TYR A 177 4.01 -15.26 -7.55
C TYR A 177 2.86 -14.75 -8.43
N PRO A 178 2.84 -15.12 -9.72
CA PRO A 178 1.82 -14.65 -10.65
C PRO A 178 0.38 -14.99 -10.20
N GLN A 179 0.18 -16.08 -9.46
CA GLN A 179 -1.12 -16.46 -8.92
C GLN A 179 -1.66 -15.51 -7.84
N TRP A 180 -0.84 -14.60 -7.31
CA TRP A 180 -1.21 -13.67 -6.25
C TRP A 180 -1.23 -12.19 -6.69
N PRO A 181 -2.09 -11.78 -7.66
CA PRO A 181 -2.43 -10.38 -7.82
C PRO A 181 -2.92 -9.80 -6.49
N LEU A 182 -2.57 -8.55 -6.18
CA LEU A 182 -2.93 -7.93 -4.92
C LEU A 182 -4.45 -7.83 -4.75
N ALA A 183 -5.22 -7.71 -5.83
CA ALA A 183 -6.68 -7.79 -5.81
C ALA A 183 -7.18 -9.15 -5.29
N THR A 184 -6.54 -10.24 -5.70
CA THR A 184 -6.84 -11.60 -5.21
C THR A 184 -6.48 -11.75 -3.74
N VAL A 185 -5.31 -11.22 -3.34
CA VAL A 185 -4.88 -11.20 -1.94
C VAL A 185 -5.88 -10.44 -1.08
N LEU A 186 -6.28 -9.23 -1.49
CA LEU A 186 -7.27 -8.42 -0.78
C LEU A 186 -8.64 -9.12 -0.66
N ASP A 187 -9.04 -9.85 -1.70
CA ASP A 187 -10.26 -10.63 -1.69
C ASP A 187 -10.23 -11.76 -0.65
N VAL A 188 -9.10 -12.48 -0.53
CA VAL A 188 -8.88 -13.46 0.56
C VAL A 188 -8.88 -12.76 1.92
N LEU A 189 -8.28 -11.57 2.03
CA LEU A 189 -8.19 -10.89 3.32
C LEU A 189 -9.52 -10.31 3.81
N TYR A 190 -10.42 -9.90 2.93
CA TYR A 190 -11.60 -9.11 3.29
C TYR A 190 -12.95 -9.67 2.87
N ARG A 191 -13.01 -10.67 1.98
CA ARG A 191 -14.28 -11.27 1.51
C ARG A 191 -14.32 -12.78 1.72
N ARG A 192 -13.31 -13.49 1.23
CA ARG A 192 -13.12 -14.94 1.39
C ARG A 192 -12.27 -15.27 2.62
N THR A 193 -12.58 -14.63 3.74
CA THR A 193 -11.69 -14.50 4.91
C THR A 193 -11.30 -15.81 5.58
N LEU A 194 -12.08 -16.88 5.38
CA LEU A 194 -11.85 -18.23 5.88
C LEU A 194 -11.86 -19.28 4.75
N ASP A 195 -11.52 -18.86 3.52
CA ASP A 195 -11.20 -19.80 2.44
C ASP A 195 -9.88 -20.50 2.77
N MET A 196 -9.99 -21.67 3.40
CA MET A 196 -8.85 -22.39 3.97
C MET A 196 -7.81 -22.78 2.92
N ALA A 197 -8.25 -23.15 1.70
CA ALA A 197 -7.33 -23.48 0.61
C ALA A 197 -6.52 -22.25 0.19
N ALA A 198 -7.17 -21.08 0.10
CA ALA A 198 -6.47 -19.84 -0.20
C ALA A 198 -5.55 -19.39 0.94
N LEU A 199 -5.96 -19.56 2.21
CA LEU A 199 -5.13 -19.26 3.37
C LEU A 199 -3.89 -20.15 3.44
N ASP A 200 -4.06 -21.47 3.23
CA ASP A 200 -2.95 -22.42 3.16
C ASP A 200 -1.96 -21.99 2.07
N ALA A 201 -2.45 -21.77 0.84
CA ALA A 201 -1.60 -21.39 -0.29
C ALA A 201 -0.91 -20.03 -0.09
N LEU A 202 -1.54 -19.07 0.60
CA LEU A 202 -0.93 -17.77 0.87
C LEU A 202 0.15 -17.86 1.96
N CYS A 203 -0.03 -18.72 2.97
CA CYS A 203 0.98 -18.96 4.02
C CYS A 203 2.29 -19.56 3.48
N GLU A 204 2.23 -20.30 2.36
CA GLU A 204 3.39 -20.84 1.65
C GLU A 204 4.22 -19.77 0.92
N VAL A 205 3.70 -18.54 0.77
CA VAL A 205 4.49 -17.44 0.19
C VAL A 205 5.63 -17.09 1.17
N PRO A 206 6.91 -17.20 0.76
CA PRO A 206 8.02 -16.88 1.63
C PRO A 206 8.13 -15.37 1.85
N ASN A 207 8.74 -14.97 2.96
CA ASN A 207 9.02 -13.56 3.30
C ASN A 207 7.78 -12.66 3.35
N LEU A 208 6.61 -13.22 3.69
CA LEU A 208 5.48 -12.41 4.15
C LEU A 208 5.89 -11.58 5.38
N PRO A 209 5.43 -10.31 5.46
CA PRO A 209 5.65 -9.49 6.65
C PRO A 209 5.17 -10.22 7.92
N PRO A 210 5.91 -10.15 9.05
CA PRO A 210 5.59 -10.94 10.24
C PRO A 210 4.14 -10.77 10.72
N GLY A 211 3.61 -9.54 10.71
CA GLY A 211 2.23 -9.28 11.11
C GLY A 211 1.18 -9.92 10.19
N TRP A 212 1.47 -10.04 8.89
CA TRP A 212 0.61 -10.76 7.95
C TRP A 212 0.69 -12.26 8.18
N ARG A 213 1.89 -12.81 8.37
CA ARG A 213 2.09 -14.22 8.69
C ARG A 213 1.29 -14.62 9.93
N THR A 214 1.45 -13.89 11.03
CA THR A 214 0.70 -14.15 12.28
C THR A 214 -0.81 -14.06 12.07
N MET A 215 -1.30 -13.05 11.33
CA MET A 215 -2.73 -12.91 11.05
C MET A 215 -3.28 -14.08 10.23
N LEU A 216 -2.59 -14.48 9.17
CA LEU A 216 -3.00 -15.59 8.30
C LEU A 216 -2.95 -16.94 9.03
N GLU A 217 -1.88 -17.19 9.79
CA GLU A 217 -1.74 -18.38 10.62
C GLU A 217 -2.85 -18.47 11.66
N ARG A 218 -3.18 -17.36 12.34
CA ARG A 218 -4.30 -17.33 13.28
C ARG A 218 -5.63 -17.66 12.62
N ARG A 219 -5.93 -17.05 11.46
CA ARG A 219 -7.15 -17.38 10.70
C ARG A 219 -7.17 -18.87 10.31
N ARG A 220 -6.01 -19.40 9.91
CA ARG A 220 -5.85 -20.80 9.51
C ARG A 220 -6.08 -21.78 10.66
N THR A 221 -5.52 -21.51 11.84
CA THR A 221 -5.57 -22.43 12.99
C THR A 221 -6.85 -22.27 13.80
N GLU A 222 -7.24 -21.03 14.11
CA GLU A 222 -8.39 -20.73 14.97
C GLU A 222 -9.71 -20.65 14.18
N ARG A 223 -9.65 -20.57 12.84
CA ARG A 223 -10.80 -20.41 11.95
C ARG A 223 -11.67 -19.19 12.30
N GLN A 224 -11.01 -18.14 12.75
CA GLN A 224 -11.65 -16.88 13.13
C GLN A 224 -10.97 -15.71 12.45
N VAL A 225 -11.79 -14.73 12.07
CA VAL A 225 -11.33 -13.45 11.54
C VAL A 225 -11.16 -12.49 12.71
N GLU A 226 -10.05 -11.78 12.71
CA GLU A 226 -9.79 -10.77 13.71
C GLU A 226 -10.77 -9.60 13.64
N ASP A 227 -11.06 -9.00 14.80
CA ASP A 227 -11.85 -7.78 14.84
C ASP A 227 -11.11 -6.63 14.14
N TRP A 228 -11.82 -5.94 13.25
CA TRP A 228 -11.32 -4.80 12.50
C TRP A 228 -11.71 -3.46 13.13
N THR A 229 -12.61 -3.45 14.12
CA THR A 229 -13.21 -2.23 14.70
C THR A 229 -12.14 -1.25 15.15
N LYS A 230 -11.19 -1.68 15.99
CA LYS A 230 -10.09 -0.82 16.44
C LYS A 230 -9.26 -0.23 15.30
N ARG A 231 -8.99 -1.01 14.25
CA ARG A 231 -8.19 -0.55 13.10
C ARG A 231 -8.97 0.45 12.23
N LEU A 232 -10.25 0.18 11.97
CA LEU A 232 -11.07 0.96 11.03
C LEU A 232 -11.74 2.17 11.67
N GLU A 233 -12.06 2.10 12.96
CA GLU A 233 -12.82 3.12 13.68
C GLU A 233 -12.00 3.85 14.75
N GLY A 234 -10.88 3.26 15.19
CA GLY A 234 -10.01 3.86 16.22
C GLY A 234 -10.56 3.81 17.64
N ARG A 235 -11.61 3.00 17.86
CA ARG A 235 -12.29 2.79 19.16
C ARG A 235 -12.00 1.40 19.69
#